data_AF-A0A7S3WQG8-F1
#
_entry.id   AF-A0A7S3WQG8-F1
#
_cell.length_a   1.000
_cell.length_b   1.000
_cell.length_c   1.000
_cell.angle_alpha   90.00
_cell.angle_beta   90.00
_cell.angle_gamma   90.00
#
_symmetry.space_group_name_H-M   'P 1'
#
loop_
_entity.id
_entity.type
_entity.pdbx_description
1 polymer ?
#
loop_
_entity_poly.entity_id
_entity_poly.type
_entity_poly.pdbx_seq_one_letter_code
_entity_poly.pdbx_strand_id
1 'polypeptide(L)'
;ELIVIHKPEGRNNALAGSVAVSLMFNNGSRSELLTQMGLDTRRSQVMWTAPQSINLVAAMASALEGTSYSYEGSVPVPPCSESVEWIILESVQQASQEQINHLKDILTTQAD
;
A
#
# COMPACT_ATOMS: atom_id res chain seq x y z
N GLU A 1 -3.61 -1.88 -4.78
CA GLU A 1 -2.72 -0.72 -4.58
C GLU A 1 -2.13 -0.81 -3.18
N LEU A 2 -0.87 -0.40 -3.01
CA LEU A 2 -0.25 -0.15 -1.72
C LEU A 2 -0.01 1.35 -1.60
N ILE A 3 -0.45 1.96 -0.50
CA ILE A 3 -0.30 3.39 -0.26
C ILE A 3 0.62 3.58 0.96
N VAL A 4 1.71 4.33 0.78
CA VAL A 4 2.61 4.75 1.86
C VAL A 4 2.35 6.22 2.16
N ILE A 5 1.83 6.51 3.35
CA ILE A 5 1.44 7.87 3.76
C ILE A 5 2.54 8.46 4.64
N HIS A 6 3.15 9.55 4.18
CA HIS A 6 4.09 10.37 4.92
C HIS A 6 3.35 11.53 5.58
N LYS A 7 3.41 11.61 6.91
CA LYS A 7 2.80 12.69 7.68
C LYS A 7 3.86 13.70 8.10
N PRO A 8 3.55 15.01 8.11
CA PRO A 8 4.45 15.99 8.69
C PRO A 8 4.68 15.73 10.18
N GLU A 9 5.91 15.90 10.63
CA GLU A 9 6.26 15.78 12.05
C GLU A 9 5.51 16.82 12.90
N GLY A 10 5.10 16.42 14.11
CA GLY A 10 4.40 17.32 15.05
C GLY A 10 2.92 17.58 14.75
N ARG A 11 2.33 16.95 13.72
CA ARG A 11 0.89 17.06 13.42
C ARG A 11 0.11 15.90 14.04
N ASN A 12 -0.89 16.22 14.87
CA ASN A 12 -1.76 15.23 15.53
C ASN A 12 -2.66 14.51 14.53
N ASN A 13 -2.35 13.25 14.19
CA ASN A 13 -3.15 12.29 13.40
C ASN A 13 -3.83 12.79 12.10
N ALA A 14 -3.62 14.04 11.72
CA ALA A 14 -4.21 14.69 10.57
C ALA A 14 -3.52 14.18 9.32
N LEU A 15 -4.33 13.69 8.38
CA LEU A 15 -3.86 13.34 7.04
C LEU A 15 -3.68 14.60 6.17
N ALA A 16 -4.15 15.75 6.64
CA ALA A 16 -3.94 17.02 5.98
C ALA A 16 -2.46 17.44 5.95
N GLY A 17 -1.99 17.79 4.75
CA GLY A 17 -0.59 18.09 4.45
C GLY A 17 0.29 16.84 4.30
N SER A 18 -0.31 15.65 4.14
CA SER A 18 0.46 14.42 3.93
C SER A 18 0.87 14.26 2.47
N VAL A 19 1.92 13.47 2.24
CA VAL A 19 2.30 12.97 0.93
C VAL A 19 1.98 11.48 0.85
N ALA A 20 1.17 11.08 -0.12
CA ALA A 20 0.81 9.68 -0.36
C ALA A 20 1.55 9.14 -1.57
N VAL A 21 2.37 8.11 -1.38
CA VAL A 21 3.04 7.38 -2.46
C VAL A 21 2.26 6.11 -2.76
N SER A 22 1.82 5.96 -4.01
CA SER A 22 1.00 4.84 -4.46
C SER A 22 1.78 3.90 -5.37
N LEU A 23 1.65 2.60 -5.09
CA LEU A 23 2.19 1.51 -5.89
C LEU A 23 1.06 0.61 -6.40
N MET A 24 0.96 0.48 -7.72
CA MET A 24 -0.06 -0.33 -8.39
C MET A 24 0.39 -1.78 -8.56
N PHE A 25 -0.58 -2.71 -8.55
CA PHE A 25 -0.33 -4.12 -8.78
C PHE A 25 -1.26 -4.67 -9.86
N ASN A 26 -0.74 -5.53 -10.74
CA ASN A 26 -1.53 -6.36 -11.65
C ASN A 26 -1.37 -7.85 -11.30
N ASN A 27 -2.27 -8.69 -11.83
CA ASN A 27 -2.12 -10.13 -11.73
C ASN A 27 -0.91 -10.58 -12.56
N GLY A 28 -0.01 -11.34 -11.95
CA GLY A 28 1.21 -11.82 -12.58
C GLY A 28 2.01 -12.74 -11.65
N SER A 29 3.33 -12.55 -11.64
CA SER A 29 4.21 -13.31 -10.74
C SER A 29 3.93 -12.97 -9.28
N ARG A 30 4.29 -13.91 -8.40
CA ARG A 30 4.22 -13.73 -6.96
C ARG A 30 5.08 -12.55 -6.49
N SER A 31 4.49 -11.69 -5.66
CA SER A 31 5.17 -10.54 -5.06
C SER A 31 5.88 -10.94 -3.77
N GLU A 32 7.19 -10.70 -3.70
CA GLU A 32 7.95 -10.89 -2.46
C GLU A 32 7.55 -9.86 -1.38
N LEU A 33 7.27 -8.62 -1.77
CA LEU A 33 6.78 -7.58 -0.86
C LEU A 33 5.47 -8.00 -0.18
N LEU A 34 4.50 -8.51 -0.94
CA LEU A 34 3.23 -8.96 -0.37
C LEU A 34 3.40 -10.22 0.50
N THR A 35 4.34 -11.09 0.17
CA THR A 35 4.72 -12.23 1.03
C THR A 35 5.27 -11.74 2.37
N GLN A 36 6.16 -10.75 2.36
CA GLN A 36 6.70 -10.14 3.57
C GLN A 36 5.64 -9.43 4.40
N MET A 37 4.53 -8.99 3.79
CA MET A 37 3.34 -8.44 4.45
C MET A 37 2.34 -9.51 4.91
N GLY A 38 2.66 -10.80 4.80
CA GLY A 38 1.82 -11.91 5.25
C GLY A 38 0.76 -12.38 4.25
N LEU A 39 0.69 -11.79 3.06
CA LEU A 39 -0.34 -12.09 2.06
C LEU A 39 -0.09 -13.40 1.27
N ASP A 40 0.92 -14.18 1.67
CA ASP A 40 1.17 -15.54 1.17
C ASP A 40 0.54 -16.63 2.04
N THR A 41 0.09 -16.30 3.25
CA THR A 41 -0.37 -17.31 4.20
C THR A 41 -1.82 -17.72 3.90
N ARG A 42 -2.12 -19.03 3.82
CA ARG A 42 -3.52 -19.51 3.65
C ARG A 42 -4.40 -19.30 4.88
N ARG A 43 -3.89 -18.68 5.94
CA ARG A 43 -4.63 -18.46 7.18
C ARG A 43 -5.08 -17.01 7.18
N SER A 44 -6.38 -16.80 6.99
CA SER A 44 -7.03 -15.52 7.23
C SER A 44 -6.94 -15.20 8.72
N GLN A 45 -5.80 -14.67 9.15
CA GLN A 45 -5.62 -14.16 10.50
C GLN A 45 -6.01 -12.69 10.49
N VAL A 46 -6.94 -12.32 11.36
CA VAL A 46 -7.38 -10.92 11.58
C VAL A 46 -6.20 -10.04 12.02
N MET A 47 -5.17 -10.66 12.60
CA MET A 47 -3.98 -10.00 13.07
C MET A 47 -2.75 -10.69 12.48
N TRP A 48 -1.88 -9.89 11.86
CA TRP A 48 -0.60 -10.34 11.34
C TRP A 48 0.51 -9.47 11.94
N THR A 49 1.59 -10.12 12.38
CA THR A 49 2.78 -9.46 12.90
C THR A 49 3.96 -9.82 12.01
N ALA A 50 4.65 -8.80 11.51
CA ALA A 50 5.85 -8.99 10.70
C ALA A 50 6.92 -9.73 11.53
N PRO A 51 7.45 -10.87 11.05
CA PRO A 51 8.51 -11.58 11.75
C PRO A 51 9.84 -10.81 11.74
N GLN A 52 9.98 -9.86 10.81
CA GLN A 52 11.14 -9.00 10.63
C GLN A 52 10.73 -7.65 10.05
N SER A 53 11.64 -6.68 10.09
CA SER A 53 11.41 -5.38 9.45
C SER A 53 11.32 -5.51 7.94
N ILE A 54 10.33 -4.86 7.33
CA ILE A 54 10.19 -4.77 5.87
C ILE A 54 10.87 -3.49 5.41
N ASN A 55 11.88 -3.61 4.55
CA ASN A 55 12.53 -2.46 3.93
C ASN A 55 11.75 -2.04 2.67
N LEU A 56 10.82 -1.10 2.83
CA LEU A 56 9.99 -0.61 1.73
C LEU A 56 10.79 0.08 0.62
N VAL A 57 11.87 0.79 0.95
CA VAL A 57 12.72 1.46 -0.05
C VAL A 57 13.35 0.42 -0.97
N ALA A 58 13.92 -0.64 -0.39
CA ALA A 58 14.49 -1.72 -1.19
C ALA A 58 13.43 -2.49 -1.98
N ALA A 59 12.27 -2.78 -1.35
CA ALA A 59 11.20 -3.53 -1.99
C ALA A 59 10.50 -2.77 -3.13
N MET A 60 10.57 -1.44 -3.12
CA MET A 60 9.94 -0.56 -4.10
C MET A 60 10.96 0.13 -5.02
N ALA A 61 12.26 -0.19 -4.92
CA ALA A 61 13.34 0.54 -5.58
C ALA A 61 13.12 0.75 -7.08
N SER A 62 12.74 -0.31 -7.80
CA SER A 62 12.47 -0.25 -9.24
C SER A 62 11.31 0.69 -9.62
N ALA A 63 10.33 0.85 -8.73
CA ALA A 63 9.21 1.76 -8.95
C ALA A 63 9.56 3.20 -8.55
N LEU A 64 10.37 3.37 -7.50
CA LEU A 64 10.83 4.67 -7.00
C LEU A 64 11.82 5.36 -7.96
N GLU A 65 12.61 4.58 -8.70
CA GLU A 65 13.55 5.09 -9.71
C GLU A 65 12.88 5.43 -11.05
N GLY A 66 11.62 5.02 -11.24
CA GLY A 66 10.87 5.20 -12.47
C GLY A 66 10.09 6.53 -12.55
N THR A 67 9.29 6.67 -13.60
CA THR A 67 8.36 7.80 -13.74
C THR A 67 7.29 7.78 -12.66
N SER A 68 6.84 8.97 -12.26
CA SER A 68 5.67 9.13 -11.41
C SER A 68 4.78 10.26 -11.91
N TYR A 69 3.51 10.21 -11.51
CA TYR A 69 2.52 11.25 -11.74
C TYR A 69 2.15 11.87 -10.40
N SER A 70 2.14 13.19 -10.30
CA SER A 70 1.75 13.90 -9.08
C SER A 70 0.51 14.76 -9.27
N TYR A 71 -0.32 14.81 -8.23
CA TYR A 71 -1.50 15.68 -8.19
C TYR A 71 -1.92 15.98 -6.75
N GLU A 72 -2.59 17.11 -6.56
CA GLU A 72 -3.26 17.43 -5.30
C GLU A 72 -4.61 16.72 -5.24
N GLY A 73 -4.89 16.02 -4.14
CA GLY A 73 -6.12 15.26 -3.99
C GLY A 73 -6.59 15.09 -2.55
N SER A 74 -7.56 14.20 -2.38
CA SER A 74 -8.17 13.88 -1.09
C SER A 74 -7.60 12.61 -0.47
N VAL A 75 -7.77 12.47 0.84
CA VAL A 75 -7.62 11.20 1.54
C VAL A 75 -8.72 10.22 1.06
N PRO A 76 -8.44 8.93 0.82
CA PRO A 76 -9.45 7.97 0.35
C PRO A 76 -10.31 7.40 1.50
N VAL A 77 -10.38 8.11 2.63
CA VAL A 77 -11.08 7.72 3.86
C VAL A 77 -11.74 8.97 4.45
N PRO A 78 -12.99 8.90 4.95
CA PRO A 78 -13.64 10.03 5.61
C PRO A 78 -12.73 10.72 6.64
N PRO A 79 -12.69 12.06 6.69
CA PRO A 79 -13.60 13.03 6.07
C PRO A 79 -13.27 13.42 4.61
N CYS A 80 -12.41 12.67 3.91
CA CYS A 80 -12.07 12.89 2.51
C CYS A 80 -11.49 14.30 2.22
N SER A 81 -10.73 14.87 3.17
CA SER A 81 -10.18 16.22 3.03
C SER A 81 -9.20 16.33 1.86
N GLU A 82 -9.44 17.30 0.98
CA GLU A 82 -8.53 17.71 -0.11
C GLU A 82 -7.30 18.40 0.48
N SER A 83 -6.28 17.61 0.77
CA SER A 83 -5.13 18.06 1.55
C SER A 83 -3.95 17.09 1.44
N VAL A 84 -3.94 16.22 0.43
CA VAL A 84 -2.91 15.21 0.23
C VAL A 84 -2.25 15.44 -1.12
N GLU A 85 -0.93 15.51 -1.14
CA GLU A 85 -0.16 15.42 -2.37
C GLU A 85 0.03 13.93 -2.71
N TRP A 86 -0.46 13.53 -3.88
CA TRP A 86 -0.33 12.16 -4.37
C TRP A 86 0.86 12.04 -5.30
N ILE A 87 1.60 10.94 -5.16
CA ILE A 87 2.66 10.50 -6.06
C ILE A 87 2.31 9.08 -6.50
N ILE A 88 1.88 8.92 -7.74
CA ILE A 88 1.52 7.62 -8.33
C ILE A 88 2.71 7.10 -9.12
N LEU A 89 3.26 5.97 -8.71
CA LEU A 89 4.38 5.34 -9.41
C LEU A 89 3.87 4.66 -10.69
N GLU A 90 4.46 4.97 -11.84
CA GLU A 90 4.03 4.43 -13.15
C GLU A 90 4.30 2.92 -13.27
N SER A 91 5.38 2.45 -12.64
CA SER A 91 5.81 1.06 -12.69
C SER A 91 4.84 0.15 -11.91
N VAL A 92 3.97 -0.54 -12.64
CA VAL A 92 3.02 -1.51 -12.07
C VAL A 92 3.74 -2.78 -11.66
N GLN A 93 3.58 -3.17 -10.40
CA GLN A 93 4.17 -4.38 -9.83
C GLN A 93 3.27 -5.59 -10.08
N GLN A 94 3.83 -6.79 -9.92
CA GLN A 94 3.08 -8.03 -10.07
C GLN A 94 2.69 -8.60 -8.70
N ALA A 95 1.50 -9.18 -8.62
CA ALA A 95 1.04 -10.00 -7.51
C ALA A 95 0.37 -11.26 -8.07
N SER A 96 0.54 -12.41 -7.40
CA SER A 96 -0.12 -13.63 -7.88
C SER A 96 -1.62 -13.59 -7.58
N GLN A 97 -2.39 -14.34 -8.37
CA GLN A 97 -3.84 -14.44 -8.18
C GLN A 97 -4.20 -14.92 -6.77
N GLU A 98 -3.40 -15.81 -6.17
CA GLU A 98 -3.59 -16.27 -4.79
C GLU A 98 -3.41 -15.14 -3.77
N GLN A 99 -2.38 -14.30 -3.92
CA GLN A 99 -2.15 -13.14 -3.04
C GLN A 99 -3.28 -12.12 -3.16
N ILE A 100 -3.77 -11.88 -4.39
CA ILE A 100 -4.91 -11.00 -4.64
C ILE A 100 -6.18 -11.54 -3.99
N ASN A 101 -6.45 -12.85 -4.15
CA ASN A 101 -7.62 -13.48 -3.54
C ASN A 101 -7.54 -13.44 -2.02
N HIS A 102 -6.36 -13.72 -1.45
CA HIS A 102 -6.18 -13.69 -0.01
C HIS A 102 -6.39 -12.30 0.59
N LEU A 103 -5.88 -11.24 -0.08
CA LEU A 103 -6.16 -9.87 0.33
C LEU A 103 -7.66 -9.55 0.30
N LYS A 104 -8.37 -9.99 -0.76
CA LYS A 104 -9.83 -9.82 -0.84
C LYS A 104 -10.54 -10.52 0.32
N ASP A 105 -10.16 -11.77 0.61
CA ASP A 105 -10.76 -12.55 1.69
C ASP A 105 -10.59 -11.85 3.04
N ILE A 106 -9.39 -11.31 3.34
CA ILE A 106 -9.15 -10.52 4.57
C ILE A 106 -10.07 -9.30 4.63
N LEU A 107 -10.16 -8.54 3.53
CA LEU A 107 -10.96 -7.31 3.48
C LEU A 107 -12.47 -7.57 3.59
N THR A 108 -12.96 -8.70 3.10
CA THR A 108 -14.39 -9.06 3.20
C THR A 108 -14.75 -9.75 4.52
N THR A 109 -13.80 -10.43 5.17
CA THR A 109 -14.06 -11.13 6.45
C THR A 109 -14.16 -10.14 7.64
N GLN A 110 -13.70 -8.91 7.48
CA GLN A 110 -13.80 -7.84 8.50
C GLN A 110 -15.12 -7.05 8.45
N ALA A 111 -16.09 -7.45 7.62
CA ALA A 111 -17.32 -6.69 7.36
C ALA A 111 -18.56 -7.12 8.19
N ASP A 112 -18.38 -7.99 9.20
CA ASP A 112 -19.41 -8.42 10.16
C ASP A 112 -19.09 -7.91 11.58
#